data_AF-A0A956FY21-F1
#
_entry.id   AF-A0A956FY21-F1
#
_cell.length_a   1.000
_cell.length_b   1.000
_cell.length_c   1.000
_cell.angle_alpha   90.00
_cell.angle_beta   90.00
_cell.angle_gamma   90.00
#
_symmetry.space_group_name_H-M   'P 1'
#
loop_
_entity.id
_entity.type
_entity.pdbx_description
1 polymer ?
#
loop_
_entity_poly.entity_id
_entity_poly.type
_entity_poly.pdbx_seq_one_letter_code
_entity_poly.pdbx_strand_id
1 'polypeptide(L)'
;GFGGHLFQAFQRSHSAFLTDVRDTVDLLRRVEDDINVEVRELYPDAELPTFACSEPILGDLILEYRSTRGLADLAAGLLDATIAHFGESIAVERQDLSGGQNTHVVFTLRRA
;
A
#
# COMPACT_ATOMS: atom_id res chain seq x y z
N GLY A 1 15.09 4.25 -0.03
CA GLY A 1 14.52 4.72 -1.31
C GLY A 1 13.47 5.79 -1.07
N PHE A 2 12.94 6.41 -2.13
CA PHE A 2 11.96 7.49 -2.03
C PHE A 2 10.68 7.10 -1.24
N GLY A 3 10.17 5.87 -1.42
CA GLY A 3 9.04 5.34 -0.65
C GLY A 3 9.28 5.30 0.87
N GLY A 4 10.48 4.89 1.30
CA GLY A 4 10.84 4.91 2.73
C GLY A 4 10.92 6.32 3.35
N HIS A 5 11.39 7.31 2.58
CA HIS A 5 11.36 8.71 3.04
C HIS A 5 9.93 9.24 3.15
N LEU A 6 9.05 8.86 2.21
CA LEU A 6 7.64 9.22 2.25
C LEU A 6 6.92 8.57 3.43
N PHE A 7 7.20 7.29 3.72
CA PHE A 7 6.65 6.59 4.87
C PHE A 7 7.04 7.26 6.20
N GLN A 8 8.30 7.67 6.34
CA GLN A 8 8.74 8.45 7.51
C GLN A 8 8.05 9.82 7.61
N ALA A 9 7.79 10.47 6.47
CA ALA A 9 7.04 11.72 6.46
C ALA A 9 5.59 11.50 6.89
N PHE A 10 4.95 10.43 6.39
CA PHE A 10 3.60 10.01 6.78
C PHE A 10 3.51 9.68 8.27
N GLN A 11 4.48 8.93 8.81
CA GLN A 11 4.57 8.64 10.25
C GLN A 11 4.58 9.90 11.11
N ARG A 12 5.28 10.96 10.67
CA ARG A 12 5.36 12.22 11.44
C ARG A 12 4.10 13.06 11.36
N SER A 13 3.41 13.06 10.22
CA SER A 13 2.25 13.93 9.97
C SER A 13 0.90 13.28 10.27
N HIS A 14 0.84 11.94 10.23
CA HIS A 14 -0.39 11.15 10.27
C HIS A 14 -0.23 9.94 11.20
N SER A 15 0.52 10.08 12.30
CA SER A 15 0.78 9.00 13.26
C SER A 15 -0.50 8.36 13.81
N ALA A 16 -1.61 9.11 13.87
CA ALA A 16 -2.91 8.62 14.32
C ALA A 16 -3.44 7.44 13.47
N PHE A 17 -3.11 7.39 12.17
CA PHE A 17 -3.51 6.29 11.29
C PHE A 17 -2.70 5.00 11.52
N LEU A 18 -1.58 5.11 12.23
CA LEU A 18 -0.74 3.98 12.63
C LEU A 18 -1.07 3.50 14.04
N THR A 19 -1.88 4.24 14.79
CA THR A 19 -2.39 3.81 16.10
C THR A 19 -3.26 2.57 15.93
N ASP A 20 -3.02 1.56 16.77
CA ASP A 20 -3.72 0.26 16.77
C ASP A 20 -3.52 -0.62 15.50
N VAL A 21 -2.56 -0.26 14.64
CA VAL A 21 -2.14 -1.12 13.52
C VAL A 21 -1.08 -2.11 14.00
N ARG A 22 -1.33 -3.41 13.79
CA ARG A 22 -0.50 -4.47 14.38
C ARG A 22 0.53 -5.04 13.42
N ASP A 23 0.23 -5.06 12.13
CA ASP A 23 1.07 -5.63 11.09
C ASP A 23 0.86 -4.95 9.72
N THR A 24 1.65 -5.35 8.72
CA THR A 24 1.57 -4.82 7.35
C THR A 24 0.18 -5.01 6.75
N VAL A 25 -0.47 -6.16 7.01
CA VAL A 25 -1.77 -6.50 6.42
C VAL A 25 -2.86 -5.61 6.98
N ASP A 26 -2.88 -5.41 8.29
CA ASP A 26 -3.78 -4.49 8.97
C ASP A 26 -3.62 -3.06 8.44
N LEU A 27 -2.38 -2.59 8.20
CA LEU A 27 -2.15 -1.27 7.62
C LEU A 27 -2.75 -1.16 6.21
N LEU A 28 -2.49 -2.15 5.35
CA LEU A 28 -2.95 -2.17 3.97
C LEU A 28 -4.48 -2.15 3.87
N ARG A 29 -5.17 -2.88 4.75
CA ARG A 29 -6.64 -2.83 4.83
C ARG A 29 -7.13 -1.44 5.21
N ARG A 30 -6.46 -0.79 6.14
CA ARG A 30 -6.83 0.55 6.64
C ARG A 30 -6.58 1.67 5.64
N VAL A 31 -5.60 1.52 4.75
CA VAL A 31 -5.31 2.50 3.68
C VAL A 31 -6.50 2.68 2.74
N GLU A 32 -7.18 1.59 2.39
CA GLU A 32 -8.35 1.68 1.50
C GLU A 32 -9.59 2.21 2.24
N ASP A 33 -9.83 1.73 3.46
CA ASP A 33 -11.07 2.02 4.20
C ASP A 33 -11.09 3.41 4.86
N ASP A 34 -9.98 3.85 5.46
CA ASP A 34 -9.96 5.07 6.29
C ASP A 34 -9.16 6.21 5.64
N ILE A 35 -7.94 5.93 5.15
CA ILE A 35 -7.02 6.97 4.69
C ILE A 35 -7.50 7.60 3.38
N ASN A 36 -7.90 6.77 2.40
CA ASN A 36 -8.38 7.27 1.11
C ASN A 36 -9.71 8.05 1.24
N VAL A 37 -10.55 7.72 2.23
CA VAL A 37 -11.79 8.46 2.52
C VAL A 37 -11.46 9.83 3.11
N GLU A 38 -10.64 9.88 4.16
CA GLU A 38 -10.28 11.14 4.82
C GLU A 38 -9.51 12.10 3.89
N VAL A 39 -8.63 11.57 3.03
CA VAL A 39 -7.92 12.40 2.03
C VAL A 39 -8.87 12.97 0.97
N ARG A 40 -9.89 12.22 0.53
CA ARG A 40 -10.90 12.73 -0.41
C ARG A 40 -11.79 13.80 0.23
N GLU A 41 -12.11 13.67 1.51
CA GLU A 41 -12.87 14.70 2.25
C GLU A 41 -12.06 16.01 2.36
N LEU A 42 -10.75 15.93 2.61
CA LEU A 42 -9.87 17.12 2.69
C LEU A 42 -9.53 17.69 1.31
N TYR A 43 -9.43 16.83 0.28
CA TYR A 43 -9.02 17.18 -1.07
C TYR A 43 -9.90 16.45 -2.11
N PRO A 44 -11.11 16.97 -2.40
CA PRO A 44 -12.07 16.31 -3.28
C PRO A 44 -11.58 16.13 -4.73
N ASP A 45 -10.64 16.95 -5.17
CA ASP A 45 -10.03 16.86 -6.50
C ASP A 45 -8.79 15.94 -6.54
N ALA A 46 -8.46 15.24 -5.45
CA ALA A 46 -7.28 14.39 -5.40
C ALA A 46 -7.47 13.10 -6.22
N GLU A 47 -6.62 12.91 -7.23
CA GLU A 47 -6.52 11.64 -7.96
C GLU A 47 -5.74 10.60 -7.15
N LEU A 48 -6.43 9.88 -6.27
CA LEU A 48 -5.82 8.83 -5.46
C LEU A 48 -5.78 7.49 -6.21
N PRO A 49 -4.72 6.68 -6.01
CA PRO A 49 -4.77 5.28 -6.40
C PRO A 49 -5.81 4.53 -5.57
N THR A 50 -6.30 3.41 -6.10
CA THR A 50 -7.14 2.46 -5.36
C THR A 50 -6.31 1.25 -4.98
N PHE A 51 -6.54 0.72 -3.77
CA PHE A 51 -5.91 -0.50 -3.28
C PHE A 51 -6.99 -1.51 -2.93
N ALA A 52 -7.07 -2.62 -3.67
CA ALA A 52 -7.98 -3.71 -3.33
C ALA A 52 -7.20 -4.86 -2.70
N CYS A 53 -7.56 -5.22 -1.47
CA CYS A 53 -6.90 -6.28 -0.72
C CYS A 53 -7.79 -7.54 -0.68
N SER A 54 -7.23 -8.70 -1.00
CA SER A 54 -7.94 -9.98 -0.92
C SER A 54 -7.05 -11.11 -0.43
N GLU A 55 -7.65 -12.05 0.30
CA GLU A 55 -6.98 -13.24 0.82
C GLU A 55 -7.66 -14.48 0.22
N PRO A 56 -7.10 -15.07 -0.85
CA PRO A 56 -7.54 -16.35 -1.33
C PRO A 56 -7.36 -17.42 -0.24
N ILE A 57 -8.17 -18.47 -0.28
CA ILE A 57 -8.20 -19.59 0.69
C ILE A 57 -6.81 -20.24 0.90
N LEU A 58 -5.88 -20.08 -0.04
CA LEU A 58 -4.52 -20.62 -0.03
C LEU A 58 -3.50 -19.81 0.80
N GLY A 59 -3.89 -18.67 1.40
CA GLY A 59 -3.11 -17.98 2.43
C GLY A 59 -2.16 -16.87 1.95
N ASP A 60 -2.06 -16.64 0.65
CA ASP A 60 -1.37 -15.46 0.10
C ASP A 60 -2.23 -14.20 0.30
N LEU A 61 -1.61 -13.04 0.48
CA LEU A 61 -2.30 -11.75 0.46
C LEU A 61 -2.11 -11.10 -0.92
N ILE A 62 -3.20 -10.75 -1.58
CA ILE A 62 -3.18 -10.09 -2.88
C ILE A 62 -3.57 -8.63 -2.70
N LEU A 63 -2.65 -7.73 -3.06
CA LEU A 63 -2.88 -6.29 -3.10
C LEU A 63 -2.90 -5.83 -4.56
N GLU A 64 -4.07 -5.47 -5.05
CA GLU A 64 -4.25 -4.91 -6.38
C GLU A 64 -4.22 -3.38 -6.32
N TYR A 65 -3.24 -2.79 -7.01
CA TYR A 65 -3.07 -1.35 -7.16
C TYR A 65 -3.58 -0.89 -8.53
N ARG A 66 -4.38 0.18 -8.54
CA ARG A 66 -4.75 0.88 -9.78
C ARG A 66 -4.61 2.40 -9.65
N SER A 67 -4.16 3.07 -10.70
CA SER A 67 -3.97 4.52 -10.73
C SER A 67 -3.91 5.07 -12.15
N THR A 68 -4.32 6.31 -12.34
CA THR A 68 -4.07 7.09 -13.57
C THR A 68 -2.61 7.55 -13.71
N ARG A 69 -1.86 7.62 -12.59
CA ARG A 69 -0.54 8.29 -12.53
C ARG A 69 0.67 7.35 -12.66
N GLY A 70 0.48 6.04 -12.73
CA GLY A 70 1.57 5.09 -12.95
C GLY A 70 2.56 4.94 -11.78
N LEU A 71 2.20 5.36 -10.57
CA LEU A 71 3.11 5.43 -9.41
C LEU A 71 3.27 4.09 -8.64
N ALA A 72 3.19 2.95 -9.33
CA ALA A 72 3.29 1.65 -8.64
C ALA A 72 4.66 1.42 -7.96
N ASP A 73 5.74 2.03 -8.45
CA ASP A 73 7.05 1.98 -7.79
C ASP A 73 7.05 2.68 -6.43
N LEU A 74 6.25 3.75 -6.30
CA LEU A 74 6.05 4.42 -5.03
C LEU A 74 5.26 3.53 -4.07
N ALA A 75 4.18 2.90 -4.56
CA ALA A 75 3.40 1.94 -3.78
C ALA A 75 4.25 0.77 -3.28
N ALA A 76 5.11 0.21 -4.15
CA ALA A 76 6.06 -0.83 -3.77
C ALA A 76 7.03 -0.34 -2.68
N GLY A 77 7.60 0.85 -2.84
CA GLY A 77 8.52 1.41 -1.84
C GLY A 77 7.86 1.73 -0.49
N LEU A 78 6.57 2.06 -0.47
CA LEU A 78 5.78 2.22 0.77
C LEU A 78 5.48 0.86 1.41
N LEU A 79 5.18 -0.15 0.60
CA LEU A 79 4.97 -1.51 1.06
C LEU A 79 6.21 -2.08 1.74
N ASP A 80 7.37 -1.97 1.09
CA ASP A 80 8.66 -2.40 1.64
C ASP A 80 8.99 -1.69 2.97
N ALA A 81 8.71 -0.38 3.04
CA ALA A 81 8.92 0.40 4.26
C ALA A 81 7.97 -0.01 5.39
N THR A 82 6.73 -0.38 5.05
CA THR A 82 5.75 -0.89 6.01
C THR A 82 6.20 -2.23 6.58
N ILE A 83 6.60 -3.17 5.71
CA ILE A 83 7.13 -4.48 6.12
C ILE A 83 8.33 -4.31 7.05
N ALA A 84 9.27 -3.43 6.69
CA ALA A 84 10.43 -3.13 7.51
C ALA A 84 10.07 -2.47 8.85
N HIS A 85 9.02 -1.63 8.88
CA HIS A 85 8.57 -0.98 10.11
C HIS A 85 8.05 -1.97 11.15
N PHE A 86 7.28 -2.98 10.72
CA PHE A 86 6.79 -4.04 11.61
C PHE A 86 7.82 -5.16 11.85
N GLY A 87 8.98 -5.10 11.16
CA GLY A 87 10.02 -6.13 11.26
C GLY A 87 9.59 -7.48 10.71
N GLU A 88 8.64 -7.51 9.78
CA GLU A 88 8.10 -8.74 9.19
C GLU A 88 9.00 -9.25 8.05
N SER A 89 8.98 -10.56 7.84
CA SER A 89 9.62 -11.20 6.68
C SER A 89 8.54 -11.62 5.68
N ILE A 90 8.21 -10.72 4.75
CA ILE A 90 7.21 -10.93 3.72
C ILE A 90 7.89 -10.89 2.35
N ALA A 91 7.76 -11.96 1.58
CA ALA A 91 8.14 -11.98 0.18
C ALA A 91 7.07 -11.27 -0.65
N VAL A 92 7.47 -10.31 -1.47
CA VAL A 92 6.57 -9.54 -2.35
C VAL A 92 6.89 -9.88 -3.81
N GLU A 93 5.95 -10.48 -4.51
CA GLU A 93 5.99 -10.66 -5.95
C GLU A 93 5.15 -9.57 -6.63
N ARG A 94 5.63 -9.03 -7.74
CA ARG A 94 4.97 -7.96 -8.48
C ARG A 94 4.66 -8.40 -9.91
N GLN A 95 3.44 -8.12 -10.35
CA GLN A 95 3.01 -8.30 -11.72
C GLN A 95 2.36 -7.03 -12.26
N ASP A 96 2.92 -6.44 -13.31
CA ASP A 96 2.28 -5.33 -14.03
C ASP A 96 1.31 -5.86 -15.09
N LEU A 97 0.05 -5.46 -14.98
CA LEU A 97 -1.05 -5.82 -15.90
C LEU A 97 -1.36 -4.70 -16.91
N SER A 98 -0.66 -3.57 -16.82
CA SER A 98 -0.82 -2.39 -17.66
C SER A 98 0.21 -2.26 -18.79
N GLY A 99 1.02 -3.30 -19.02
CA GLY A 99 1.99 -3.35 -20.11
C GLY A 99 3.19 -2.42 -19.94
N GLY A 100 3.65 -2.22 -18.70
CA GLY A 100 4.80 -1.36 -18.37
C GLY A 100 4.41 0.06 -17.95
N GLN A 101 3.12 0.40 -17.97
CA GLN A 101 2.63 1.73 -17.58
C GLN A 101 2.51 1.90 -16.07
N ASN A 102 2.63 0.81 -15.30
CA ASN A 102 2.50 0.81 -13.84
C ASN A 102 1.17 1.41 -13.33
N THR A 103 0.12 1.41 -14.15
CA THR A 103 -1.21 1.92 -13.80
C THR A 103 -2.12 0.84 -13.22
N HIS A 104 -1.77 -0.44 -13.43
CA HIS A 104 -2.46 -1.59 -12.84
C HIS A 104 -1.43 -2.65 -12.48
N VAL A 105 -1.19 -2.84 -11.17
CA VAL A 105 -0.15 -3.74 -10.66
C VAL A 105 -0.74 -4.61 -9.55
N VAL A 106 -0.44 -5.90 -9.58
CA VAL A 106 -0.78 -6.83 -8.51
C VAL A 106 0.49 -7.15 -7.72
N PHE A 107 0.40 -6.99 -6.40
CA PHE A 107 1.41 -7.43 -5.45
C PHE A 107 0.89 -8.67 -4.71
N THR A 108 1.64 -9.76 -4.80
CA THR A 108 1.37 -10.99 -4.05
C THR A 108 2.34 -11.06 -2.87
N LEU A 109 1.79 -11.02 -1.66
CA LEU A 109 2.54 -11.04 -0.42
C LEU A 109 2.46 -12.43 0.21
N ARG A 110 3.62 -13.02 0.49
CA ARG A 110 3.75 -14.32 1.17
C ARG A 110 4.57 -14.18 2.44
N ARG A 111 4.00 -14.54 3.58
CA ARG A 111 4.73 -14.59 4.86
C ARG A 111 5.73 -15.74 4.82
N ALA A 112 6.97 -15.47 5.22
CA ALA A 112 8.04 -16.48 5.35
C ALA A 112 7.92 -17.27 6.66
#